data_AF-A0A1F8LWT6-F1
#
_entry.id   AF-A0A1F8LWT6-F1
#
_cell.length_a   1.000
_cell.length_b   1.000
_cell.length_c   1.000
_cell.angle_alpha   90.00
_cell.angle_beta   90.00
_cell.angle_gamma   90.00
#
_symmetry.space_group_name_H-M   'P 1'
#
loop_
_entity.id
_entity.type
_entity.pdbx_description
1 polymer ?
#
loop_
_entity_poly.entity_id
_entity_poly.type
_entity_poly.pdbx_seq_one_letter_code
_entity_poly.pdbx_strand_id
1 'polypeptide(L)' 'MLKASRWLLIIGSALLLIDVILIVAKISNPIPGFPLPCPITWCVLGVGLLLFAISSKAFKK' A
#
# COMPACT_ATOMS: atom_id res chain seq x y z
N MET A 1 -10.65 14.96 1.66
CA MET A 1 -10.22 13.57 1.92
C MET A 1 -9.81 13.46 3.36
N LEU A 2 -10.21 12.41 4.08
CA LEU A 2 -9.71 12.17 5.43
C LEU A 2 -8.16 12.22 5.40
N LYS A 3 -7.54 13.05 6.24
CA LYS A 3 -6.07 13.17 6.28
C LYS A 3 -5.42 11.79 6.43
N ALA A 4 -6.01 10.91 7.24
CA ALA A 4 -5.57 9.54 7.44
C ALA A 4 -5.53 8.69 6.15
N SER A 5 -6.55 8.76 5.29
CA SER A 5 -6.59 8.00 4.04
C SER A 5 -5.54 8.50 3.04
N ARG A 6 -5.30 9.82 2.99
CA ARG A 6 -4.24 10.38 2.14
C ARG A 6 -2.85 9.88 2.57
N TRP A 7 -2.59 9.85 3.88
CA TRP A 7 -1.34 9.31 4.41
C TRP A 7 -1.18 7.81 4.14
N LEU A 8 -2.24 7.01 4.31
CA LEU A 8 -2.24 5.58 3.99
C LEU A 8 -1.95 5.30 2.51
N LEU A 9 -2.53 6.09 1.60
CA LEU A 9 -2.27 5.95 0.16
C LEU A 9 -0.85 6.33 -0.20
N ILE A 10 -0.31 7.41 0.37
CA ILE A 10 1.09 7.82 0.14
C ILE A 10 2.04 6.72 0.63
N ILE A 11 1.86 6.24 1.86
CA ILE A 11 2.69 5.19 2.45
C ILE A 11 2.57 3.89 1.65
N GLY A 12 1.35 3.47 1.31
CA GLY A 12 1.13 2.27 0.49
C GLY A 12 1.75 2.39 -0.90
N SER A 13 1.67 3.55 -1.54
CA SER A 13 2.27 3.78 -2.87
C SER A 13 3.80 3.76 -2.84
N ALA A 14 4.42 4.34 -1.80
CA ALA A 14 5.87 4.28 -1.60
C ALA A 14 6.34 2.84 -1.33
N LEU A 15 5.58 2.09 -0.54
CA LEU A 15 5.86 0.68 -0.25
C LEU A 15 5.76 -0.19 -1.51
N LEU A 16 4.81 0.11 -2.42
CA LEU A 16 4.68 -0.53 -3.73
C LEU A 16 5.91 -0.32 -4.62
N LEU A 17 6.46 0.89 -4.64
CA LEU A 17 7.68 1.20 -5.37
C LEU A 17 8.89 0.42 -4.82
N ILE A 18 9.00 0.32 -3.50
CA ILE A 18 10.04 -0.49 -2.85
C ILE A 18 9.87 -1.97 -3.23
N ASP A 19 8.64 -2.49 -3.21
CA ASP A 19 8.32 -3.87 -3.63
C ASP A 19 8.78 -4.13 -5.07
N VAL A 20 8.46 -3.23 -6.01
CA VAL A 20 8.89 -3.33 -7.40
C VAL A 20 10.42 -3.35 -7.52
N ILE A 21 11.13 -2.49 -6.79
CA ILE A 21 12.59 -2.46 -6.80
C ILE A 21 13.17 -3.79 -6.29
N LEU A 22 12.59 -4.37 -5.23
CA LEU A 22 13.03 -5.65 -4.70
C LEU A 22 12.76 -6.83 -5.64
N ILE A 23 11.60 -6.83 -6.31
CA ILE A 23 11.27 -7.82 -7.34
C ILE A 23 12.26 -7.74 -8.50
N VAL A 24 12.58 -6.52 -8.97
CA VAL A 24 13.57 -6.28 -10.03
C VAL A 24 14.98 -6.70 -9.58
N ALA A 25 15.33 -6.46 -8.32
CA ALA A 25 16.59 -6.91 -7.72
C ALA A 25 16.63 -8.43 -7.43
N LYS A 26 15.57 -9.18 -7.73
CA LYS A 26 15.38 -10.61 -7.40
C LYS A 26 15.57 -10.93 -5.91
N ILE A 27 15.38 -9.95 -5.04
CA ILE A 27 15.42 -10.15 -3.59
C ILE A 27 14.01 -10.61 -3.17
N SER A 28 13.85 -11.92 -3.00
CA SER A 28 12.55 -12.51 -2.65
C SER A 28 12.09 -12.13 -1.24
N ASN A 29 13.02 -11.86 -0.32
CA ASN A 29 12.68 -11.36 1.01
C ASN A 29 13.89 -10.64 1.64
N PRO A 30 13.82 -9.32 1.89
CA PRO A 30 14.90 -8.59 2.54
C PRO A 30 14.96 -8.89 4.05
N ILE A 31 13.88 -9.39 4.65
CA ILE A 31 13.76 -9.65 6.08
C ILE A 31 13.43 -11.14 6.30
N PRO A 32 14.36 -11.97 6.77
CA PRO A 32 14.10 -13.39 7.00
C PRO A 32 13.01 -13.60 8.07
N GLY A 33 12.00 -14.43 7.76
CA GLY A 33 10.91 -14.79 8.68
C GLY A 33 9.68 -13.87 8.66
N PHE A 34 9.74 -12.72 7.98
CA PHE A 34 8.56 -11.89 7.75
C PHE A 34 7.77 -12.39 6.52
N PRO A 35 6.42 -12.37 6.54
CA PRO A 35 5.64 -12.66 5.34
C PRO A 35 6.10 -11.73 4.22
N LEU A 36 6.11 -12.23 2.97
CA LEU A 36 6.70 -11.53 1.84
C LEU A 36 6.27 -10.05 1.83
N PRO A 37 7.14 -9.11 1.45
CA PRO A 37 6.81 -7.69 1.44
C PRO A 37 5.55 -7.45 0.58
N CYS A 38 5.42 -8.18 -0.53
CA CYS A 38 4.34 -8.07 -1.50
C CYS A 38 2.91 -8.17 -0.90
N PRO A 39 2.50 -9.25 -0.19
CA PRO A 39 1.16 -9.33 0.40
C PRO A 39 0.87 -8.24 1.44
N ILE A 40 1.85 -7.79 2.22
CA ILE A 40 1.65 -6.69 3.18
C ILE A 40 1.39 -5.38 2.43
N THR A 41 2.21 -5.10 1.41
CA THR A 41 2.11 -3.91 0.59
C THR A 41 0.74 -3.81 -0.09
N TRP A 42 0.24 -4.93 -0.62
CA TRP A 42 -1.10 -5.02 -1.19
C TRP A 42 -2.21 -4.79 -0.16
N CYS A 43 -2.08 -5.34 1.06
CA CYS A 43 -3.03 -5.10 2.14
C CYS A 43 -3.08 -3.62 2.55
N VAL A 44 -1.92 -2.97 2.75
CA VAL A 44 -1.84 -1.54 3.13
C VAL A 44 -2.43 -0.65 2.03
N LEU A 45 -2.10 -0.93 0.77
CA LEU A 45 -2.64 -0.18 -0.37
C LEU A 45 -4.15 -0.37 -0.51
N GLY A 46 -4.63 -1.62 -0.40
CA GLY A 46 -6.04 -1.98 -0.47
C GLY A 46 -6.85 -1.28 0.61
N VAL A 47 -6.38 -1.29 1.86
CA VAL A 47 -7.01 -0.58 2.99
C VAL A 47 -7.02 0.94 2.74
N GLY A 48 -5.91 1.52 2.26
CA GLY A 48 -5.84 2.93 1.91
C GLY A 48 -6.85 3.34 0.84
N LEU A 49 -7.03 2.51 -0.18
CA LEU A 49 -8.01 2.68 -1.27
C LEU A 49 -9.45 2.53 -0.78
N LEU A 50 -9.72 1.55 0.09
CA LEU A 50 -11.04 1.32 0.66
C LEU A 50 -11.49 2.50 1.54
N LEU A 51 -10.61 2.98 2.43
CA LEU A 51 -10.86 4.17 3.23
C LEU A 51 -11.03 5.42 2.36
N PHE A 52 -10.28 5.51 1.25
CA PHE A 52 -10.42 6.60 0.30
C PHE A 52 -11.78 6.58 -0.39
N ALA A 53 -12.23 5.41 -0.87
CA ALA A 53 -13.51 5.25 -1.54
C ALA A 53 -14.69 5.62 -0.61
N ILE A 54 -14.67 5.16 0.64
CA ILE A 54 -15.71 5.47 1.64
C ILE A 54 -15.68 6.96 2.04
N SER A 55 -14.49 7.56 2.14
CA SER A 55 -14.33 8.96 2.56
C SER A 55 -14.53 9.97 1.43
N SER A 56 -14.35 9.58 0.17
CA SER A 56 -14.35 10.53 -0.93
C SER A 56 -15.77 10.96 -1.27
N LYS A 57 -16.04 12.27 -1.21
CA LYS A 57 -17.28 12.87 -1.71
C LYS A 57 -17.54 12.56 -3.19
N ALA A 58 -16.51 12.15 -3.95
CA ALA A 58 -16.66 11.70 -5.33
C ALA A 58 -17.55 10.45 -5.48
N PHE A 59 -17.72 9.64 -4.43
CA PHE A 59 -18.57 8.44 -4.43
C PHE A 59 -19.85 8.59 -3.62
N LYS A 60 -20.07 9.73 -2.95
CA LYS A 60 -21.33 10.03 -2.27
C LYS A 60 -22.24 10.78 -3.24
N LYS A 61 -23.30 10.11 -3.69
CA LYS A 61 -24.45 10.73 -4.40
C LYS A 61 -25.09 11.81 -3.53
#